data_AF-A0A9E5T2T4-F1
#
_entry.id   AF-A0A9E5T2T4-F1
#
_cell.length_a   1.000
_cell.length_b   1.000
_cell.length_c   1.000
_cell.angle_alpha   90.00
_cell.angle_beta   90.00
_cell.angle_gamma   90.00
#
_symmetry.space_group_name_H-M   'P 1'
#
loop_
_entity.id
_entity.type
_entity.pdbx_description
1 polymer ?
#
loop_
_entity_poly.entity_id
_entity_poly.type
_entity_poly.pdbx_seq_one_letter_code
_entity_poly.pdbx_strand_id
1 'polypeptide(L)' 'MKNEPGKACYLPQIIEEYKGNPLIEALPSIYSSYEAAKLLTVDPGYNEGEREFDAQYRFHCIGRLFRYFQPLDT' A
#
# COMPACT_ATOMS: atom_id res chain seq x y z
N MET A 1 2.28 15.09 12.79
CA MET A 1 3.51 15.40 12.03
C MET A 1 3.41 14.64 10.72
N LYS A 2 3.29 15.32 9.57
CA LYS A 2 3.20 14.65 8.26
C LYS A 2 4.62 14.36 7.77
N ASN A 3 4.85 13.15 7.23
CA ASN A 3 6.13 12.74 6.68
C ASN A 3 6.44 13.55 5.40
N GLU A 4 7.59 14.22 5.38
CA GLU A 4 8.16 14.80 4.16
C GLU A 4 8.98 13.73 3.43
N PRO A 5 8.83 13.54 2.11
CA PRO A 5 9.59 12.53 1.39
C PRO A 5 11.10 12.85 1.45
N GLY A 6 11.88 11.92 2.01
CA GLY A 6 13.35 12.01 2.09
C GLY A 6 13.94 12.30 3.47
N LYS A 7 13.13 12.57 4.49
CA LYS A 7 13.61 12.80 5.87
C LYS A 7 13.14 11.68 6.81
N ALA A 8 14.10 11.03 7.49
CA ALA A 8 13.79 10.00 8.48
C ALA A 8 13.09 10.61 9.70
N CYS A 9 12.01 9.96 10.15
CA CYS A 9 11.32 10.28 11.40
C CYS A 9 11.56 9.14 12.38
N TYR A 10 12.28 9.44 13.47
CA TYR A 10 12.64 8.44 14.47
C TYR A 10 11.56 8.33 15.54
N LEU A 11 10.96 7.16 15.65
CA LEU A 11 9.86 6.86 16.57
C LEU A 11 10.36 6.01 17.75
N PRO A 12 9.96 6.34 18.99
CA PRO A 12 10.26 5.50 20.15
C PRO A 12 9.75 4.07 19.97
N GLN A 13 10.58 3.09 20.32
CA GLN A 13 10.26 1.67 20.19
C GLN A 13 9.80 1.05 21.51
N ILE A 14 8.79 0.19 21.40
CA ILE A 14 8.23 -0.55 22.53
C ILE A 14 9.05 -1.82 22.81
N ILE A 15 9.59 -2.44 21.77
CA ILE A 15 10.44 -3.64 21.83
C ILE A 15 11.85 -3.20 22.25
N GLU A 16 12.37 -3.78 23.34
CA GLU A 16 13.64 -3.35 23.95
C GLU A 16 14.81 -3.50 22.97
N GLU A 17 14.86 -4.60 22.23
CA GLU A 17 15.87 -4.91 21.23
C GLU A 17 15.89 -3.94 20.05
N TYR A 18 14.80 -3.19 19.85
CA TYR A 18 14.67 -2.23 18.75
C TYR A 18 15.07 -0.81 19.17
N LYS A 19 15.19 -0.55 20.48
CA LYS A 19 15.57 0.77 20.99
C LYS A 19 17.01 1.12 20.65
N GLY A 20 17.24 2.37 20.28
CA GLY A 20 18.56 2.87 19.91
C GLY A 20 19.06 2.38 18.56
N ASN A 21 18.25 1.64 17.78
CA ASN A 21 18.57 1.28 16.41
C ASN A 21 17.97 2.30 15.44
N PRO A 22 18.79 3.21 14.86
CA PRO A 22 18.27 4.28 14.00
C PRO A 22 17.61 3.75 12.72
N LEU A 23 17.99 2.57 12.24
CA LEU A 23 17.35 1.97 11.06
C LEU A 23 15.94 1.49 11.36
N ILE A 24 15.68 1.00 12.58
CA ILE A 24 14.36 0.52 13.00
C ILE A 24 13.50 1.69 13.45
N GLU A 25 14.06 2.63 14.22
CA GLU A 25 13.33 3.81 14.71
C GLU A 25 12.86 4.70 13.56
N ALA A 26 13.57 4.73 12.43
CA ALA A 26 13.17 5.45 11.23
C ALA A 26 12.03 4.78 10.43
N LEU A 27 11.67 3.53 10.75
CA LEU A 27 10.58 2.82 10.08
C LEU A 27 9.22 3.37 10.54
N PRO A 28 8.16 3.17 9.73
CA PRO A 28 6.80 3.37 10.21
C PRO A 28 6.50 2.53 11.45
N SER A 29 5.47 2.92 12.20
CA SER A 29 4.96 2.14 13.33
C SER A 29 4.64 0.71 12.92
N ILE A 30 4.83 -0.24 13.84
CA ILE A 30 4.42 -1.64 13.63
C ILE A 30 2.90 -1.67 13.44
N TYR A 31 2.46 -2.16 12.28
CA TYR A 31 1.06 -2.27 11.91
C TYR A 31 0.47 -3.62 12.33
N SER A 32 -0.81 -3.63 12.68
CA SER A 32 -1.59 -4.87 12.70
C SER A 32 -1.74 -5.45 11.29
N SER A 33 -2.09 -6.73 11.18
CA SER A 33 -2.35 -7.36 9.87
C SER A 33 -3.42 -6.61 9.06
N TYR A 34 -4.46 -6.10 9.72
CA TYR A 34 -5.51 -5.31 9.07
C TYR A 34 -4.99 -3.97 8.52
N GLU A 35 -4.22 -3.22 9.31
CA GLU A 35 -3.64 -1.95 8.86
C GLU A 35 -2.63 -2.16 7.73
N ALA A 36 -1.78 -3.19 7.85
CA ALA A 36 -0.84 -3.56 6.80
C ALA A 36 -1.58 -3.92 5.51
N ALA A 37 -2.63 -4.75 5.58
CA ALA A 37 -3.45 -5.09 4.43
C ALA A 37 -4.06 -3.84 3.79
N LYS A 38 -4.58 -2.91 4.59
CA LYS A 38 -5.18 -1.66 4.09
C LYS A 38 -4.16 -0.77 3.37
N LEU A 39 -2.93 -0.69 3.88
CA LEU A 39 -1.85 0.11 3.28
C LEU A 39 -1.28 -0.53 2.01
N LEU A 40 -1.29 -1.87 1.95
CA LEU A 40 -0.79 -2.64 0.80
C LEU A 40 -1.85 -2.84 -0.29
N THR A 41 -3.14 -2.72 0.06
CA THR A 41 -4.24 -2.83 -0.90
C THR A 41 -4.22 -1.67 -1.88
N VAL A 42 -4.18 -1.99 -3.17
CA VAL A 42 -4.40 -1.02 -4.25
C VAL A 42 -5.82 -1.24 -4.75
N ASP A 43 -6.69 -0.25 -4.59
CA ASP A 43 -8.02 -0.27 -5.21
C ASP A 43 -7.90 0.10 -6.70
N PRO A 44 -8.14 -0.84 -7.63
CA PRO A 44 -8.14 -0.52 -9.04
C PRO A 44 -9.42 0.25 -9.34
N GLY A 45 -9.38 1.57 -9.25
CA GLY A 45 -10.48 2.41 -9.68
C GLY A 45 -10.84 2.08 -11.13
N TYR A 46 -12.12 2.07 -11.47
CA TYR A 46 -12.62 1.93 -12.83
C TYR A 46 -13.73 2.94 -13.09
N ASN A 47 -13.94 3.32 -14.36
CA ASN A 47 -15.07 4.14 -14.76
C ASN A 47 -16.17 3.25 -15.34
N GLU A 48 -17.41 3.41 -14.88
CA GLU A 48 -18.55 2.62 -15.36
C GLU A 48 -18.77 2.76 -16.88
N GLY A 49 -18.46 3.93 -17.44
CA GLY A 49 -18.53 4.20 -18.88
C GLY A 49 -17.54 3.40 -19.73
N GLU A 50 -16.55 2.73 -19.13
CA GLU A 50 -15.65 1.81 -19.85
C GLU A 50 -16.41 0.63 -20.50
N ARG A 51 -17.64 0.34 -20.04
CA ARG A 51 -18.50 -0.70 -20.62
C ARG A 51 -19.00 -0.35 -22.02
N GLU A 52 -19.11 0.94 -22.32
CA GLU A 52 -19.58 1.47 -23.61
C GLU A 52 -18.45 1.62 -24.63
N PHE A 53 -17.22 1.28 -24.26
CA PHE A 53 -16.10 1.33 -25.19
C PHE A 53 -16.23 0.27 -26.29
N ASP A 54 -15.77 0.64 -27.49
CA ASP A 54 -15.58 -0.32 -28.57
C ASP A 54 -14.64 -1.47 -28.16
N ALA A 55 -14.78 -2.61 -28.84
CA ALA A 55 -14.11 -3.86 -28.50
C ALA A 55 -12.59 -3.73 -28.39
N GLN A 56 -11.93 -2.97 -29.28
CA GLN A 56 -10.48 -2.79 -29.22
C GLN A 56 -9.99 -2.10 -27.94
N TYR A 57 -10.79 -1.20 -27.36
CA TYR A 57 -10.41 -0.48 -26.15
C TYR A 57 -10.71 -1.29 -24.89
N ARG A 58 -11.85 -2.01 -24.86
CA ARG A 58 -12.21 -2.89 -23.73
C ARG A 58 -11.16 -3.96 -23.47
N PHE A 59 -10.48 -4.45 -24.51
CA PHE A 59 -9.37 -5.40 -24.37
C PHE A 59 -8.25 -4.85 -23.47
N HIS A 60 -7.91 -3.56 -23.59
CA HIS A 60 -6.88 -2.93 -22.78
C HIS A 60 -7.33 -2.69 -21.32
N CYS A 61 -8.64 -2.55 -21.05
CA CYS A 61 -9.16 -2.44 -19.69
C CYS A 61 -8.89 -3.70 -18.85
N ILE A 62 -9.00 -4.89 -19.45
CA ILE A 62 -8.74 -6.17 -18.76
C ILE A 62 -7.29 -6.24 -18.25
N GLY A 63 -6.34 -5.65 -18.99
CA GLY A 63 -4.94 -5.57 -18.60
C GLY A 63 -4.70 -4.96 -17.21
N ARG A 64 -5.61 -4.11 -16.73
CA ARG A 64 -5.53 -3.48 -15.41
C ARG A 64 -5.81 -4.45 -14.26
N LEU A 65 -6.59 -5.50 -14.51
CA LEU A 65 -6.92 -6.50 -13.49
C LEU A 65 -5.68 -7.30 -13.06
N PHE A 66 -4.64 -7.39 -13.91
CA PHE A 66 -3.37 -8.01 -13.55
C PHE A 66 -2.57 -7.22 -12.51
N ARG A 67 -2.99 -5.99 -12.18
CA ARG A 67 -2.42 -5.19 -11.08
C ARG A 67 -3.14 -5.43 -9.76
N TYR A 68 -4.18 -6.27 -9.74
CA TYR A 68 -4.84 -6.69 -8.52
C TYR A 68 -3.88 -7.53 -7.68
N PHE A 69 -3.65 -7.10 -6.45
CA PHE A 69 -2.84 -7.81 -5.48
C PHE A 69 -3.65 -7.93 -4.20
N GLN A 70 -3.90 -9.16 -3.76
CA GLN A 70 -4.50 -9.44 -2.47
C GLN A 70 -3.37 -9.68 -1.46
N PRO A 71 -3.12 -8.76 -0.52
CA PRO A 71 -1.92 -8.80 0.31
C PRO A 71 -1.91 -9.89 1.37
N LEU A 72 -3.07 -10.43 1.76
CA LEU A 72 -3.21 -11.48 2.78
C LEU A 72 -4.23 -12.54 2.36
N ASP A 73 -3.92 -13.79 2.67
CA ASP A 73 -4.87 -14.91 2.56
C ASP A 73 -5.87 -14.89 3.73
N THR A 74 -7.09 -15.37 3.50
CA THR A 74 -8.18 -15.47 4.48
C THR A 74 -8.23 -16.83 5.16
#